data_AF-A0AAQ3X3I3-F1
#
_entry.id   AF-A0AAQ3X3I3-F1
#
_cell.length_a   1.000
_cell.length_b   1.000
_cell.length_c   1.000
_cell.angle_alpha   90.00
_cell.angle_beta   90.00
_cell.angle_gamma   90.00
#
_symmetry.space_group_name_H-M   'P 1'
#
loop_
_entity.id
_entity.type
_entity.pdbx_description
1 polymer ?
#
loop_
_entity_poly.entity_id
_entity_poly.type
_entity_poly.pdbx_seq_one_letter_code
_entity_poly.pdbx_strand_id
1 'polypeptide(L)'
;MIRENLRIAQTRQKSYADNRRRDLEFAVGDYVYLKVSPIRGLRRFKGEVAYQLELPDRLSGVHNVFHISQLKKCLRVPEEQLQEDELNVQDDLTYTEYPVQILEMAERTTRNRVIKMCKVKWSHHTAEEATWEREDDLRTDYPKLFASQS
;
A
#
# COMPACT_ATOMS: atom_id res chain seq x y z
N MET A 1 -50.22 20.37 -10.50
CA MET A 1 -49.52 20.68 -9.22
C MET A 1 -48.60 19.55 -8.74
N ILE A 2 -49.05 18.31 -8.51
CA ILE A 2 -48.19 17.25 -7.94
C ILE A 2 -47.02 16.86 -8.87
N ARG A 3 -47.27 16.69 -10.17
CA ARG A 3 -46.21 16.36 -11.15
C ARG A 3 -45.15 17.46 -11.31
N GLU A 4 -45.57 18.72 -11.20
CA GLU A 4 -44.69 19.90 -11.24
C GLU A 4 -43.71 19.89 -10.07
N ASN A 5 -44.23 19.69 -8.85
CA ASN A 5 -43.44 19.65 -7.62
C ASN A 5 -42.46 18.47 -7.61
N LEU A 6 -42.88 17.31 -8.12
CA LEU A 6 -42.01 16.15 -8.25
C LEU A 6 -40.87 16.40 -9.25
N ARG A 7 -41.16 17.06 -10.37
CA ARG A 7 -40.15 17.43 -11.37
C ARG A 7 -39.15 18.45 -10.81
N ILE A 8 -39.62 19.44 -10.06
CA ILE A 8 -38.77 20.42 -9.36
C ILE A 8 -37.86 19.73 -8.34
N ALA A 9 -38.39 18.78 -7.56
CA ALA A 9 -37.60 18.01 -6.60
C ALA A 9 -36.51 17.17 -7.30
N GLN A 10 -36.84 16.50 -8.40
CA GLN A 10 -35.88 15.74 -9.22
C GLN A 10 -34.79 16.64 -9.82
N THR A 11 -35.16 17.82 -10.36
CA THR A 11 -34.20 18.78 -10.89
C THR A 11 -33.26 19.29 -9.81
N ARG A 12 -33.77 19.59 -8.60
CA ARG A 12 -32.94 19.99 -7.46
C ARG A 12 -31.98 18.89 -7.05
N GLN A 13 -32.46 17.65 -6.92
CA GLN A 13 -31.63 16.49 -6.58
C GLN A 13 -30.53 16.26 -7.63
N LYS A 14 -30.87 16.36 -8.91
CA LYS A 14 -29.92 16.28 -10.02
C LYS A 14 -28.88 17.41 -9.96
N SER A 15 -29.30 18.65 -9.73
CA SER A 15 -28.37 19.79 -9.60
C SER A 15 -27.44 19.65 -8.39
N TYR A 16 -27.91 19.12 -7.24
CA TYR A 16 -27.07 18.90 -6.07
C TYR A 16 -26.02 17.81 -6.30
N ALA A 17 -26.37 16.78 -7.09
CA ALA A 17 -25.44 15.72 -7.48
C ALA A 17 -24.43 16.19 -8.53
N ASP A 18 -24.86 16.96 -9.52
CA ASP A 18 -24.04 17.38 -10.66
C ASP A 18 -23.11 18.57 -10.32
N ASN A 19 -23.48 19.51 -9.45
CA ASN A 19 -22.65 20.67 -9.10
C ASN A 19 -21.29 20.34 -8.45
N ARG A 20 -21.13 19.11 -7.93
CA ARG A 20 -19.85 18.64 -7.36
C ARG A 20 -19.09 17.71 -8.29
N ARG A 21 -19.64 17.37 -9.46
CA ARG A 21 -18.93 16.63 -10.50
C ARG A 21 -18.04 17.62 -11.24
N ARG A 22 -16.73 17.42 -11.15
CA ARG A 22 -15.78 18.06 -12.06
C ARG A 22 -15.77 17.21 -13.32
N ASP A 23 -15.87 17.83 -14.48
CA ASP A 23 -15.63 17.14 -15.74
C ASP A 23 -14.18 16.67 -15.75
N LEU A 24 -13.99 15.36 -15.53
CA LEU A 24 -12.71 14.70 -15.62
C LEU A 24 -12.67 14.02 -16.98
N GLU A 25 -11.76 14.44 -17.82
CA GLU A 25 -11.45 13.78 -19.08
C GLU A 25 -10.00 13.34 -19.05
N PHE A 26 -9.76 12.15 -19.59
CA PHE A 26 -8.44 11.53 -19.64
C PHE A 26 -8.16 11.04 -21.05
N ALA A 27 -6.93 11.25 -21.51
CA ALA A 27 -6.45 10.77 -22.81
C ALA A 27 -5.68 9.46 -22.66
N VAL A 28 -5.59 8.71 -23.77
CA VAL A 28 -4.72 7.54 -23.86
C VAL A 28 -3.27 8.01 -23.69
N GLY A 29 -2.57 7.42 -22.72
CA GLY A 29 -1.18 7.76 -22.41
C GLY A 29 -1.00 8.70 -21.22
N ASP A 30 -2.09 9.25 -20.66
CA ASP A 30 -2.05 10.03 -19.42
C ASP A 30 -1.61 9.15 -18.23
N TYR A 31 -0.96 9.79 -17.26
CA TYR A 31 -0.76 9.22 -15.93
C TYR A 31 -1.96 9.58 -15.05
N VAL A 32 -2.44 8.59 -14.31
CA VAL A 32 -3.52 8.78 -13.34
C VAL A 32 -3.13 8.15 -12.01
N TYR A 33 -3.53 8.80 -10.92
CA TYR A 33 -3.52 8.15 -9.62
C TYR A 33 -4.84 7.41 -9.48
N LEU A 34 -4.80 6.08 -9.44
CA LEU A 34 -5.88 5.35 -8.80
C LEU A 34 -5.87 5.76 -7.33
N LYS A 35 -7.03 5.74 -6.67
CA LYS A 35 -7.12 5.90 -5.20
C LYS A 35 -6.50 4.70 -4.47
N VAL A 36 -5.23 4.39 -4.74
CA VAL A 36 -4.32 3.51 -4.00
C VAL A 36 -2.88 3.58 -4.57
N SER A 37 -2.62 4.07 -5.79
CA SER A 37 -1.25 4.31 -6.33
C SER A 37 -1.27 4.94 -7.75
N PRO A 38 -0.15 5.53 -8.23
CA PRO A 38 0.00 5.98 -9.62
C PRO A 38 0.06 4.81 -10.62
N ILE A 39 -0.65 4.95 -11.75
CA ILE A 39 -0.67 4.00 -12.87
C ILE A 39 -0.53 4.77 -14.20
N ARG A 40 0.09 4.13 -15.20
CA ARG A 40 0.26 4.67 -16.56
C ARG A 40 -0.67 3.95 -17.52
N GLY A 41 -1.11 4.66 -18.56
CA GLY A 41 -1.74 4.04 -19.72
C GLY A 41 -3.23 3.82 -19.50
N LEU A 42 -4.03 4.37 -20.40
CA LEU A 42 -5.47 4.39 -20.27
C LEU A 42 -6.15 4.05 -21.60
N ARG A 43 -7.20 3.22 -21.58
CA ARG A 43 -8.09 3.01 -22.73
C ARG A 43 -9.53 3.25 -22.32
N ARG A 44 -10.27 4.06 -23.08
CA ARG A 44 -11.67 4.37 -22.79
C ARG A 44 -12.58 3.21 -23.21
N PHE A 45 -13.45 2.73 -22.31
CA PHE A 45 -14.46 1.74 -22.65
C PHE A 45 -15.76 2.39 -23.15
N LYS A 46 -16.64 1.58 -23.76
CA LYS A 46 -17.91 2.02 -24.37
C LYS A 46 -19.01 2.40 -23.35
N GLY A 47 -18.63 2.75 -22.12
CA GLY A 47 -19.47 3.38 -21.11
C GLY A 47 -18.86 4.73 -20.75
N GLU A 48 -19.67 5.79 -20.69
CA GLU A 48 -19.20 7.19 -20.54
C GLU A 48 -18.32 7.46 -19.30
N VAL A 49 -18.26 6.52 -18.35
CA VAL A 49 -17.67 6.71 -17.02
C VAL A 49 -16.60 5.68 -16.63
N ALA A 50 -16.13 4.82 -17.55
CA ALA A 50 -15.20 3.75 -17.25
C ALA A 50 -13.98 3.67 -18.18
N TYR A 51 -12.86 3.26 -17.60
CA TYR A 51 -11.52 3.46 -18.12
C TYR A 51 -10.63 2.24 -17.78
N GLN A 52 -10.00 1.65 -18.79
CA GLN A 52 -9.02 0.57 -18.64
C GLN A 52 -7.66 1.15 -18.29
N LEU A 53 -6.99 0.64 -17.26
CA LEU A 53 -5.60 0.99 -16.96
C LEU A 53 -4.63 -0.09 -17.43
N GLU A 54 -3.41 0.30 -17.78
CA GLU A 54 -2.30 -0.64 -17.94
C GLU A 54 -1.68 -0.88 -16.56
N LEU A 55 -2.13 -1.96 -15.90
CA LEU A 55 -1.62 -2.34 -14.59
C LEU A 55 -0.28 -3.08 -14.72
N PRO A 56 0.65 -2.91 -13.76
CA PRO A 56 1.83 -3.77 -13.66
C PRO A 56 1.44 -5.24 -13.47
N ASP A 57 2.26 -6.18 -13.98
CA ASP A 57 1.98 -7.63 -13.96
C ASP A 57 1.71 -8.21 -12.56
N ARG A 58 2.32 -7.63 -11.52
CA ARG A 58 2.08 -7.97 -10.10
C ARG A 58 0.62 -7.75 -9.66
N LEU A 59 -0.12 -6.88 -10.34
CA LEU A 59 -1.54 -6.61 -10.09
C LEU A 59 -2.45 -7.34 -11.10
N SER A 60 -1.96 -8.37 -11.78
CA SER A 60 -2.74 -9.18 -12.73
C SER A 60 -4.02 -9.79 -12.14
N GLY A 61 -4.05 -10.02 -10.82
CA GLY A 61 -5.26 -10.44 -10.10
C GLY A 61 -6.33 -9.34 -9.94
N VAL A 62 -6.00 -8.07 -10.24
CA VAL A 62 -6.92 -6.93 -10.14
C VAL A 62 -7.55 -6.64 -11.50
N HIS A 63 -8.87 -6.43 -11.51
CA HIS A 63 -9.55 -5.97 -12.72
C HIS A 63 -9.02 -4.60 -13.15
N ASN A 64 -8.54 -4.51 -14.38
CA ASN A 64 -7.95 -3.30 -14.93
C ASN A 64 -8.98 -2.26 -15.41
N VAL A 65 -10.28 -2.44 -15.12
CA VAL A 65 -11.35 -1.53 -15.53
C VAL A 65 -11.85 -0.75 -14.32
N PHE A 66 -11.67 0.57 -14.33
CA PHE A 66 -11.99 1.44 -13.20
C PHE A 66 -13.03 2.50 -13.59
N HIS A 67 -13.91 2.82 -12.66
CA HIS A 67 -14.84 3.93 -12.81
C HIS A 67 -14.11 5.27 -12.60
N ILE A 68 -14.50 6.31 -13.33
CA ILE A 68 -13.84 7.62 -13.34
C ILE A 68 -13.70 8.27 -11.96
N SER A 69 -14.62 7.99 -11.02
CA SER A 69 -14.56 8.47 -9.63
C SER A 69 -13.42 7.87 -8.80
N GLN A 70 -12.78 6.81 -9.29
CA GLN A 70 -11.62 6.16 -8.67
C GLN A 70 -10.30 6.73 -9.20
N LEU A 71 -10.35 7.52 -10.27
CA LEU A 71 -9.18 8.10 -10.93
C LEU A 71 -8.98 9.56 -10.49
N LYS A 72 -7.73 9.94 -10.26
CA LYS A 72 -7.29 11.31 -10.06
C LYS A 72 -6.26 11.68 -11.12
N LYS A 73 -6.36 12.88 -11.68
CA LYS A 73 -5.41 13.39 -12.67
C LYS A 73 -4.03 13.56 -12.06
N CYS A 74 -3.00 12.98 -12.70
CA CYS A 74 -1.62 13.31 -12.35
C CYS A 74 -1.28 14.70 -12.92
N LEU A 75 -1.02 15.67 -12.04
CA LEU A 75 -0.59 17.00 -12.46
C LEU A 75 0.93 17.07 -12.72
N ARG A 76 1.68 16.12 -12.16
CA ARG A 76 3.11 15.92 -12.37
C ARG A 76 3.34 14.42 -12.49
N VAL A 77 4.00 14.00 -13.58
CA VAL A 77 4.46 12.61 -13.73
C VAL A 77 5.59 12.42 -12.72
N PRO A 78 5.51 11.43 -11.81
CA PRO A 78 6.66 11.05 -11.00
C PRO A 78 7.76 10.55 -11.94
N GLU A 79 8.86 11.28 -12.08
CA GLU A 79 10.07 10.82 -12.79
C GLU A 79 10.75 9.67 -12.05
N GLU A 80 10.55 9.62 -10.73
CA GLU A 80 11.03 8.58 -9.84
C GLU A 80 9.80 7.81 -9.34
N GLN A 81 9.49 6.69 -9.98
CA GLN A 81 8.55 5.74 -9.39
C GLN A 81 9.18 5.29 -8.07
N LEU A 82 8.47 5.44 -6.95
CA LEU A 82 8.93 4.97 -5.65
C LEU A 82 9.43 3.54 -5.81
N GLN A 83 10.64 3.24 -5.34
CA GLN A 83 11.06 1.86 -5.14
C GLN A 83 10.08 1.29 -4.12
N GLU A 84 9.10 0.55 -4.61
CA GLU A 84 8.22 -0.21 -3.74
C GLU A 84 9.07 -1.35 -3.19
N ASP A 85 9.38 -1.29 -1.90
CA ASP A 85 10.04 -2.40 -1.22
C ASP A 85 9.18 -3.65 -1.42
N GLU A 86 9.74 -4.68 -2.05
CA GLU A 86 9.04 -5.93 -2.34
C GLU A 86 8.71 -6.65 -1.02
N LEU A 87 7.51 -6.40 -0.48
CA LEU A 87 6.95 -7.30 0.52
C LEU A 87 6.58 -8.60 -0.19
N ASN A 88 7.31 -9.68 0.11
CA ASN A 88 6.96 -11.02 -0.32
C ASN A 88 5.71 -11.50 0.46
N VAL A 89 4.56 -10.98 0.05
CA VAL A 89 3.25 -11.37 0.57
C VAL A 89 2.83 -12.66 -0.13
N GLN A 90 2.64 -13.71 0.63
CA GLN A 90 2.16 -15.00 0.14
C GLN A 90 0.68 -14.89 -0.29
N ASP A 91 0.19 -15.90 -1.04
CA ASP A 91 -1.20 -15.93 -1.55
C ASP A 91 -2.27 -15.88 -0.44
N ASP A 92 -1.91 -16.24 0.80
CA ASP A 92 -2.76 -16.18 1.98
C ASP A 92 -2.71 -14.83 2.72
N LEU A 93 -2.08 -13.81 2.13
CA LEU A 93 -1.84 -12.48 2.71
C LEU A 93 -0.89 -12.48 3.91
N THR A 94 -0.16 -13.58 4.16
CA THR A 94 0.91 -13.58 5.17
C THR A 94 2.21 -13.07 4.58
N TYR A 95 3.05 -12.45 5.42
CA TYR A 95 4.40 -12.06 5.04
C TYR A 95 5.37 -12.56 6.10
N THR A 96 6.52 -13.11 5.67
CA THR A 96 7.52 -13.66 6.60
C THR A 96 8.58 -12.63 6.91
N GLU A 97 8.64 -12.20 8.18
CA GLU A 97 9.76 -11.43 8.69
C GLU A 97 10.87 -12.35 9.22
N TYR A 98 12.12 -11.96 9.00
CA TYR A 98 13.28 -12.65 9.59
C TYR A 98 14.22 -11.63 10.24
N PRO A 99 14.96 -12.03 11.29
CA PRO A 99 15.90 -11.14 11.94
C PRO A 99 17.10 -10.91 11.03
N VAL A 100 17.39 -9.64 10.71
CA VAL A 100 18.48 -9.24 9.81
C VAL A 100 19.77 -9.01 10.60
N GLN A 101 19.70 -8.29 11.72
CA GLN A 101 20.89 -7.91 12.47
C GLN A 101 20.58 -7.62 13.94
N ILE A 102 21.50 -7.97 14.83
CA ILE A 102 21.47 -7.53 16.23
C ILE A 102 22.15 -6.16 16.32
N LEU A 103 21.38 -5.14 16.73
CA LEU A 103 21.85 -3.76 16.85
C LEU A 103 22.49 -3.49 18.21
N GLU A 104 21.96 -4.10 19.27
CA GLU A 104 22.38 -3.84 20.64
C GLU A 104 22.21 -5.11 21.48
N MET A 105 23.08 -5.31 22.47
CA MET A 105 22.95 -6.38 23.46
C MET A 105 22.93 -5.75 24.85
N ALA A 106 21.93 -6.13 25.65
CA ALA A 106 21.78 -5.69 27.02
C ALA A 106 21.62 -6.89 27.94
N GLU A 107 22.34 -6.88 29.06
CA GLU A 107 22.21 -7.89 30.08
C GLU A 107 21.32 -7.36 31.21
N ARG A 108 20.25 -8.10 31.51
CA ARG A 108 19.38 -7.81 32.64
C ARG A 108 19.61 -8.84 33.73
N THR A 109 20.30 -8.42 34.79
CA THR A 109 20.50 -9.23 35.98
C THR A 109 19.22 -9.21 36.83
N THR A 110 18.61 -10.38 37.00
CA THR A 110 17.51 -10.61 37.96
C THR A 110 18.10 -11.24 39.22
N ARG A 111 17.32 -11.33 40.32
CA ARG A 111 17.77 -11.86 41.62
C ARG A 111 18.58 -13.18 41.56
N ASN A 112 18.26 -14.09 40.63
CA ASN A 112 18.93 -15.39 40.49
C ASN A 112 19.38 -15.75 39.05
N ARG A 113 19.32 -14.84 38.07
CA ARG A 113 19.72 -15.16 36.69
C ARG A 113 20.12 -13.92 35.90
N VAL A 114 21.14 -14.03 35.06
CA VAL A 114 21.47 -13.05 34.03
C VAL A 114 20.68 -13.42 32.77
N ILE A 115 19.86 -12.50 32.26
CA ILE A 115 19.11 -12.69 31.01
C ILE A 115 19.73 -11.75 29.98
N LYS A 116 20.24 -12.31 28.89
CA LYS A 116 20.77 -11.54 27.76
C LYS A 116 19.65 -11.22 26.79
N MET A 117 19.50 -9.95 26.48
CA MET A 117 18.51 -9.40 25.56
C MET A 117 19.26 -8.84 24.36
N CYS A 118 18.76 -9.12 23.16
CA CYS A 118 19.29 -8.61 21.91
C CYS A 118 18.23 -7.70 21.28
N LYS A 119 18.63 -6.49 20.89
CA LYS A 119 17.81 -5.60 20.07
C LYS A 119 17.95 -6.04 18.62
N VAL A 120 16.89 -6.61 18.07
CA VAL A 120 16.89 -7.24 16.75
C VAL A 120 16.22 -6.33 15.74
N LYS A 121 16.94 -6.05 14.65
CA LYS A 121 16.38 -5.44 13.46
C LYS A 121 15.76 -6.54 12.60
N TRP A 122 14.46 -6.42 12.35
CA TRP A 122 13.71 -7.32 11.48
C TRP A 122 13.79 -6.89 10.00
N SER A 123 13.57 -7.82 9.08
CA SER A 123 13.46 -7.53 7.64
C SER A 123 12.31 -6.56 7.38
N HIS A 124 12.49 -5.62 6.45
CA HIS A 124 11.52 -4.55 6.12
C HIS A 124 11.24 -3.53 7.24
N HIS A 125 11.87 -3.68 8.41
CA HIS A 125 11.81 -2.72 9.51
C HIS A 125 13.04 -1.81 9.56
N THR A 126 12.81 -0.56 9.97
CA THR A 126 13.91 0.37 10.23
C THR A 126 14.55 0.07 11.59
N ALA A 127 15.74 0.63 11.85
CA ALA A 127 16.41 0.45 13.14
C ALA A 127 15.61 1.02 14.34
N GLU A 128 14.66 1.91 14.07
CA GLU A 128 13.77 2.52 15.06
C GLU A 128 12.65 1.56 15.50
N GLU A 129 12.25 0.63 14.63
CA GLU A 129 11.21 -0.38 14.88
C GLU A 129 11.78 -1.69 15.45
N ALA A 130 13.08 -1.74 15.75
CA ALA A 130 13.74 -2.91 16.30
C ALA A 130 13.18 -3.30 17.68
N THR A 131 12.89 -4.59 17.88
CA THR A 131 12.35 -5.13 19.15
C THR A 131 13.45 -5.74 20.01
N TRP A 132 13.19 -5.87 21.31
CA TRP A 132 14.09 -6.54 22.26
C TRP A 132 13.65 -7.98 22.48
N GLU A 133 14.42 -8.93 21.95
CA GLU A 133 14.18 -10.36 22.10
C GLU A 133 15.23 -11.01 22.99
N ARG A 134 14.94 -12.20 23.53
CA ARG A 134 15.89 -12.96 24.35
C ARG A 134 16.93 -13.65 23.47
N GLU A 135 18.20 -13.61 23.90
CA GLU A 135 19.29 -14.28 23.18
C GLU A 135 19.05 -15.80 23.05
N ASP A 136 18.55 -16.44 24.11
CA ASP A 136 18.32 -17.90 24.13
C ASP A 136 17.32 -18.34 23.06
N ASP A 137 16.23 -17.57 22.88
CA ASP A 137 15.17 -17.86 21.92
C ASP A 137 15.69 -17.62 20.49
N LEU A 138 16.36 -16.48 20.26
CA LEU A 138 16.98 -16.17 18.97
C LEU A 138 18.07 -17.16 18.56
N ARG A 139 18.86 -17.67 19.51
CA ARG A 139 19.92 -18.65 19.22
C ARG A 139 19.33 -20.02 18.88
N THR A 140 18.15 -20.34 19.43
CA THR A 140 17.41 -21.57 19.11
C THR A 140 16.77 -21.50 17.73
N ASP A 141 16.07 -20.41 17.43
CA ASP A 141 15.28 -20.27 16.20
C ASP A 141 16.13 -19.78 15.00
N TYR A 142 17.11 -18.90 15.27
CA TYR A 142 17.94 -18.24 14.27
C TYR A 142 19.44 -18.32 14.60
N PRO A 143 20.03 -19.53 14.70
CA PRO A 143 21.45 -19.70 15.06
C PRO A 143 22.41 -19.02 14.07
N LYS A 144 22.00 -18.84 12.80
CA LYS A 144 22.80 -18.16 11.77
C LYS A 144 23.01 -16.67 12.05
N LEU A 145 22.13 -16.03 12.82
CA LEU A 145 22.22 -14.61 13.16
C LEU A 145 23.44 -14.31 14.05
N PHE A 146 23.88 -15.30 14.84
CA PHE A 146 25.04 -15.18 15.72
C PHE A 146 26.34 -15.65 15.06
N ALA A 147 26.26 -16.34 13.92
CA ALA A 147 27.44 -16.83 13.19
C ALA A 147 28.18 -15.72 12.44
N SER A 148 27.51 -14.60 12.11
CA SER A 148 28.10 -13.46 11.39
C SER A 148 28.80 -12.43 12.29
N GLN A 149 28.76 -12.62 13.62
CA GLN A 149 29.39 -11.72 14.60
C GLN A 149 30.75 -12.25 15.14
N SER A 150 31.35 -13.26 14.50
CA SER A 150 32.68 -13.79 14.88
C SER A 150 33.84 -13.06 14.20
#